data_AF-A0A0D0V3C0-F1
#
_entry.id   AF-A0A0D0V3C0-F1
#
_cell.length_a   1.000
_cell.length_b   1.000
_cell.length_c   1.000
_cell.angle_alpha   90.00
_cell.angle_beta   90.00
_cell.angle_gamma   90.00
#
_symmetry.space_group_name_H-M   'P 1'
#
loop_
_entity.id
_entity.type
_entity.pdbx_description
1 polymer ?
#
loop_
_entity_poly.entity_id
_entity_poly.type
_entity_poly.pdbx_seq_one_letter_code
_entity_poly.pdbx_strand_id
1 'polypeptide(L)'
;MALPSSSSMSLRRSAPGIASSVLNRLPAQTRTYASPASASSTSSSYPPPPLPSSTSSTTPQVAQSYLSNLFSLPPSHQFNPALALQILTHKSYRFAHPVRHSPSLSEAQSPIAQESSAPHNARLAFLGRRALSTYLALFVHEAYGSSGALREQGSDFLRGKELEERLTALRHVNNLGRMVGGEWRVEDVLRWDRNQTAQASGNLSVKGQTVEAILGGVFTQFGSPAAHRAFHLHVLPKFVSQLRDPFLVEKVETVREQLEKEFGRGILPRE
;
A
#
# COMPACT_ATOMS: atom_id res chain seq x y z
N MET A 1 -50.40 11.28 50.49
CA MET A 1 -50.67 10.30 49.42
C MET A 1 -49.36 9.59 49.10
N ALA A 2 -49.39 8.27 49.16
CA ALA A 2 -48.22 7.40 49.22
C ALA A 2 -47.64 7.05 47.83
N LEU A 3 -46.33 6.86 47.78
CA LEU A 3 -45.55 6.30 46.67
C LEU A 3 -45.73 4.76 46.60
N PRO A 4 -45.49 4.15 45.43
CA PRO A 4 -44.97 2.79 45.38
C PRO A 4 -43.56 2.70 44.79
N SER A 5 -42.69 2.04 45.57
CA SER A 5 -41.41 1.45 45.20
C SER A 5 -41.55 0.31 44.18
N SER A 6 -40.52 0.06 43.37
CA SER A 6 -40.27 -1.26 42.80
C SER A 6 -38.77 -1.54 42.62
N SER A 7 -38.27 -2.22 43.65
CA SER A 7 -37.34 -3.35 43.74
C SER A 7 -36.37 -3.70 42.60
N SER A 8 -35.11 -3.71 43.03
CA SER A 8 -33.92 -4.41 42.54
C SER A 8 -34.04 -5.94 42.50
N MET A 9 -33.49 -6.58 41.45
CA MET A 9 -33.06 -7.97 41.49
C MET A 9 -31.62 -8.11 40.98
N SER A 10 -30.70 -8.34 41.92
CA SER A 10 -29.31 -8.72 41.69
C SER A 10 -29.16 -10.19 42.05
N LEU A 11 -28.98 -11.06 41.05
CA LEU A 11 -28.71 -12.48 41.28
C LEU A 11 -27.21 -12.72 41.35
N ARG A 12 -26.74 -12.91 42.58
CA ARG A 12 -25.48 -13.59 42.92
C ARG A 12 -25.61 -15.09 42.59
N ARG A 13 -24.58 -15.68 42.01
CA ARG A 13 -24.35 -17.14 42.08
C ARG A 13 -22.89 -17.38 42.46
N SER A 14 -22.70 -18.20 43.48
CA SER A 14 -21.43 -18.46 44.17
C SER A 14 -20.93 -19.89 43.88
N ALA A 15 -19.60 -20.02 43.66
CA ALA A 15 -18.69 -21.11 44.08
C ALA A 15 -18.90 -22.54 43.49
N PRO A 16 -17.86 -23.41 43.36
CA PRO A 16 -16.70 -23.56 44.25
C PRO A 16 -15.31 -23.65 43.60
N GLY A 17 -14.28 -23.53 44.46
CA GLY A 17 -12.87 -23.62 44.12
C GLY A 17 -12.33 -25.04 44.05
N ILE A 18 -11.22 -25.18 43.32
CA ILE A 18 -10.31 -26.34 43.34
C ILE A 18 -8.87 -25.79 43.27
N ALA A 19 -8.01 -26.46 44.01
CA ALA A 19 -6.67 -26.08 44.40
C ALA A 19 -5.60 -26.11 43.30
N SER A 20 -4.57 -25.29 43.56
CA SER A 20 -3.12 -25.39 43.36
C SER A 20 -2.48 -26.64 42.73
N SER A 21 -1.34 -26.36 42.07
CA SER A 21 -0.29 -27.25 41.50
C SER A 21 -0.65 -27.80 40.10
N VAL A 22 0.17 -27.65 39.05
CA VAL A 22 1.56 -28.08 38.92
C VAL A 22 2.30 -27.20 37.89
N LEU A 23 3.44 -26.65 38.30
CA LEU A 23 4.49 -26.13 37.42
C LEU A 23 5.09 -27.30 36.63
N ASN A 24 4.59 -27.55 35.42
CA ASN A 24 5.25 -28.48 34.50
C ASN A 24 6.39 -27.78 33.77
N ARG A 25 7.55 -27.92 34.40
CA ARG A 25 8.90 -27.64 33.91
C ARG A 25 9.16 -28.54 32.70
N LEU A 26 9.13 -27.95 31.50
CA LEU A 26 9.55 -28.64 30.27
C LEU A 26 11.04 -29.03 30.40
N PRO A 27 11.42 -30.29 30.14
CA PRO A 27 12.82 -30.68 30.12
C PRO A 27 13.52 -30.02 28.93
N ALA A 28 14.63 -29.33 29.22
CA ALA A 28 15.57 -28.85 28.22
C ALA A 28 16.12 -30.05 27.44
N GLN A 29 15.61 -30.26 26.22
CA GLN A 29 16.23 -31.15 25.27
C GLN A 29 17.53 -30.51 24.79
N THR A 30 18.64 -30.92 25.39
CA THR A 30 19.97 -30.76 24.83
C THR A 30 20.03 -31.51 23.50
N ARG A 31 19.79 -30.80 22.39
CA ARG A 31 20.15 -31.27 21.06
C ARG A 31 21.67 -31.34 20.98
N THR A 32 22.21 -32.54 21.08
CA THR A 32 23.57 -32.86 20.65
C THR A 32 23.61 -32.64 19.15
N TYR A 33 24.17 -31.52 18.70
CA TYR A 33 24.50 -31.33 17.29
C TYR A 33 25.70 -32.22 16.98
N ALA A 34 25.48 -33.25 16.16
CA ALA A 34 26.56 -33.96 15.50
C ALA A 34 27.27 -32.99 14.55
N SER A 35 28.58 -32.88 14.70
CA SER A 35 29.44 -32.12 13.79
C SER A 35 29.27 -32.65 12.36
N PRO A 36 28.87 -31.83 11.37
CA PRO A 36 28.93 -32.25 9.99
C PRO A 36 30.40 -32.42 9.58
N ALA A 37 30.70 -33.57 8.99
CA ALA A 37 32.00 -33.88 8.41
C ALA A 37 32.40 -32.77 7.43
N SER A 38 33.66 -32.36 7.51
CA SER A 38 34.31 -31.39 6.64
C SER A 38 34.25 -31.85 5.17
N ALA A 39 33.21 -31.42 4.46
CA ALA A 39 33.18 -31.47 3.01
C ALA A 39 34.02 -30.31 2.48
N SER A 40 35.21 -30.64 1.99
CA SER A 40 36.10 -29.75 1.25
C SER A 40 35.39 -29.25 -0.02
N SER A 41 34.61 -28.18 0.11
CA SER A 41 34.05 -27.46 -1.02
C SER A 41 35.11 -26.51 -1.54
N THR A 42 35.69 -26.87 -2.67
CA THR A 42 36.53 -26.00 -3.48
C THR A 42 35.75 -24.73 -3.80
N SER A 43 36.11 -23.64 -3.14
CA SER A 43 35.58 -22.30 -3.35
C SER A 43 35.98 -21.84 -4.75
N SER A 44 35.09 -22.07 -5.71
CA SER A 44 35.17 -21.52 -7.06
C SER A 44 34.90 -20.02 -6.97
N SER A 45 35.98 -19.25 -6.92
CA SER A 45 36.02 -17.79 -6.89
C SER A 45 35.69 -17.21 -8.27
N TYR A 46 34.47 -17.41 -8.74
CA TYR A 46 33.96 -16.61 -9.86
C TYR A 46 33.23 -15.38 -9.32
N PRO A 47 33.66 -14.15 -9.66
CA PRO A 47 32.81 -13.00 -9.46
C PRO A 47 31.53 -13.22 -10.27
N PRO A 48 30.34 -12.98 -9.69
CA PRO A 48 29.11 -13.09 -10.45
C PRO A 48 29.17 -12.13 -11.64
N PRO A 49 28.73 -12.55 -12.83
CA PRO A 49 28.69 -11.65 -13.98
C PRO A 49 27.79 -10.45 -13.65
N PRO A 50 28.15 -9.22 -14.07
CA PRO A 50 27.29 -8.06 -13.86
C PRO A 50 25.96 -8.32 -14.57
N LEU A 51 24.91 -8.49 -13.79
CA LEU A 51 23.58 -8.79 -14.29
C LEU A 51 23.01 -7.57 -15.03
N PRO A 52 22.21 -7.78 -16.10
CA PRO A 52 21.52 -6.71 -16.80
C PRO A 52 20.46 -6.12 -15.87
N SER A 53 20.89 -5.14 -15.09
CA SER A 53 20.02 -4.28 -14.30
C SER A 53 19.24 -3.45 -15.31
N SER A 54 17.97 -3.79 -15.52
CA SER A 54 17.04 -2.97 -16.31
C SER A 54 16.86 -1.65 -15.55
N THR A 55 17.74 -0.71 -15.85
CA THR A 55 17.98 0.54 -15.14
C THR A 55 17.44 1.67 -16.00
N SER A 56 16.12 1.82 -16.05
CA SER A 56 15.59 3.17 -16.24
C SER A 56 15.96 3.93 -14.96
N SER A 57 17.10 4.63 -14.99
CA SER A 57 17.49 5.56 -13.94
C SER A 57 16.56 6.77 -14.04
N THR A 58 15.34 6.62 -13.54
CA THR A 58 14.35 7.70 -13.50
C THR A 58 14.95 8.89 -12.76
N THR A 59 15.08 10.01 -13.45
CA THR A 59 15.55 11.26 -12.86
C THR A 59 14.40 11.96 -12.11
N PRO A 60 14.70 12.91 -11.19
CA PRO A 60 13.65 13.70 -10.53
C PRO A 60 12.69 14.39 -11.51
N GLN A 61 13.20 14.91 -12.63
CA GLN A 61 12.42 15.63 -13.63
C GLN A 61 11.51 14.68 -14.42
N VAL A 62 12.00 13.48 -14.75
CA VAL A 62 11.18 12.45 -15.42
C VAL A 62 10.07 11.96 -14.48
N ALA A 63 10.37 11.80 -13.19
CA ALA A 63 9.36 11.44 -12.19
C ALA A 63 8.28 12.52 -12.05
N GLN A 64 8.68 13.79 -11.98
CA GLN A 64 7.75 14.92 -11.87
C GLN A 64 6.86 15.03 -13.12
N SER A 65 7.45 14.93 -14.32
CA SER A 65 6.69 15.03 -15.57
C SER A 65 5.72 13.87 -15.72
N TYR A 66 6.13 12.65 -15.37
CA TYR A 66 5.25 11.48 -15.34
C TYR A 66 4.03 11.71 -14.44
N LEU A 67 4.21 12.14 -13.19
CA LEU A 67 3.10 12.38 -12.26
C LEU A 67 2.23 13.56 -12.68
N SER A 68 2.82 14.60 -13.25
CA SER A 68 2.10 15.77 -13.76
C SER A 68 1.21 15.38 -14.93
N ASN A 69 1.70 14.54 -15.84
CA ASN A 69 0.92 14.01 -16.96
C ASN A 69 -0.17 13.06 -16.48
N LEU A 70 0.14 12.17 -15.52
CA LEU A 70 -0.80 11.20 -14.98
C LEU A 70 -2.06 11.86 -14.40
N PHE A 71 -1.89 13.00 -13.71
CA PHE A 71 -2.97 13.74 -13.03
C PHE A 71 -3.35 15.05 -13.71
N SER A 72 -2.86 15.31 -14.93
CA SER A 72 -3.09 16.56 -15.67
C SER A 72 -2.85 17.82 -14.80
N LEU A 73 -1.75 17.84 -14.04
CA LEU A 73 -1.43 18.94 -13.12
C LEU A 73 -1.01 20.21 -13.88
N PRO A 74 -1.50 21.40 -13.49
CA PRO A 74 -1.03 22.64 -14.07
C PRO A 74 0.44 22.91 -13.66
N PRO A 75 1.19 23.69 -14.45
CA PRO A 75 2.58 24.03 -14.15
C PRO A 75 2.78 24.69 -12.77
N SER A 76 1.77 25.44 -12.28
CA SER A 76 1.76 26.08 -10.96
C SER A 76 1.75 25.10 -9.78
N HIS A 77 1.22 23.88 -9.99
CA HIS A 77 0.96 22.91 -8.91
C HIS A 77 1.54 21.53 -9.21
N GLN A 78 2.75 21.46 -9.76
CA GLN A 78 3.47 20.19 -9.93
C GLN A 78 4.07 19.69 -8.61
N PHE A 79 4.32 18.38 -8.52
CA PHE A 79 5.09 17.80 -7.41
C PHE A 79 6.49 18.41 -7.34
N ASN A 80 7.07 18.54 -6.15
CA ASN A 80 8.50 18.77 -6.03
C ASN A 80 9.26 17.59 -6.71
N PRO A 81 10.27 17.84 -7.58
CA PRO A 81 11.00 16.76 -8.27
C PRO A 81 11.59 15.69 -7.35
N ALA A 82 12.09 16.07 -6.17
CA ALA A 82 12.64 15.13 -5.20
C ALA A 82 11.55 14.25 -4.58
N LEU A 83 10.38 14.82 -4.28
CA LEU A 83 9.22 14.07 -3.79
C LEU A 83 8.68 13.13 -4.88
N ALA A 84 8.60 13.58 -6.13
CA ALA A 84 8.18 12.75 -7.25
C ALA A 84 9.10 11.53 -7.42
N LEU A 85 10.41 11.73 -7.32
CA LEU A 85 11.38 10.65 -7.34
C LEU A 85 11.21 9.70 -6.16
N GLN A 86 10.99 10.24 -4.96
CA GLN A 86 10.75 9.43 -3.76
C GLN A 86 9.50 8.56 -3.90
N ILE A 87 8.39 9.10 -4.44
CA ILE A 87 7.15 8.36 -4.72
C ILE A 87 7.43 7.15 -5.61
N LEU A 88 8.28 7.32 -6.63
CA LEU A 88 8.64 6.29 -7.60
C LEU A 88 9.89 5.47 -7.21
N THR A 89 10.38 5.58 -5.97
CA THR A 89 11.53 4.80 -5.50
C THR A 89 11.10 3.76 -4.48
N HIS A 90 11.20 2.48 -4.85
CA HIS A 90 10.87 1.37 -3.96
C HIS A 90 12.02 1.06 -2.99
N LYS A 91 11.70 0.48 -1.82
CA LYS A 91 12.69 0.08 -0.81
C LYS A 91 13.75 -0.88 -1.35
N SER A 92 13.43 -1.73 -2.33
CA SER A 92 14.42 -2.64 -2.93
C SER A 92 15.55 -1.92 -3.66
N TYR A 93 15.27 -0.75 -4.22
CA TYR A 93 16.28 0.06 -4.92
C TYR A 93 17.44 0.45 -4.00
N ARG A 94 17.15 0.74 -2.72
CA ARG A 94 18.15 1.06 -1.68
C ARG A 94 19.15 -0.08 -1.48
N PHE A 95 18.68 -1.33 -1.45
CA PHE A 95 19.55 -2.46 -1.15
C PHE A 95 20.54 -2.73 -2.29
N ALA A 96 20.14 -2.46 -3.52
CA ALA A 96 20.98 -2.60 -4.71
C ALA A 96 21.90 -1.41 -4.95
N HIS A 97 21.51 -0.21 -4.49
CA HIS A 97 22.25 1.04 -4.67
C HIS A 97 22.53 1.70 -3.32
N PRO A 98 23.33 1.06 -2.44
CA PRO A 98 23.80 1.74 -1.24
C PRO A 98 24.57 2.98 -1.68
N VAL A 99 24.25 4.14 -1.12
CA VAL A 99 25.02 5.37 -1.34
C VAL A 99 26.40 5.11 -0.75
N ARG A 100 27.34 4.69 -1.60
CA ARG A 100 28.74 4.52 -1.19
C ARG A 100 29.28 5.91 -0.93
N HIS A 101 29.57 6.22 0.33
CA HIS A 101 30.41 7.35 0.66
C HIS A 101 31.72 7.16 -0.10
N SER A 102 32.08 8.12 -0.95
CA SER A 102 33.46 8.31 -1.35
C SER A 102 34.25 8.57 -0.06
N PRO A 103 35.23 7.75 0.32
CA PRO A 103 36.06 8.04 1.47
C PRO A 103 37.05 9.14 1.04
N SER A 104 36.62 10.40 1.02
CA SER A 104 37.58 11.49 1.18
C SER A 104 37.99 11.51 2.64
N LEU A 105 39.24 11.13 2.87
CA LEU A 105 39.93 11.04 4.16
C LEU A 105 39.99 12.40 4.88
N SER A 106 38.92 12.84 5.54
CA SER A 106 38.97 13.96 6.52
C SER A 106 37.62 14.27 7.15
N GLU A 107 37.02 13.35 7.92
CA GLU A 107 35.92 13.74 8.84
C GLU A 107 35.70 12.67 9.92
N ALA A 108 36.73 12.46 10.74
CA ALA A 108 36.57 11.85 12.05
C ALA A 108 36.03 12.93 13.00
N GLN A 109 34.70 13.00 13.16
CA GLN A 109 33.96 13.47 14.35
C GLN A 109 32.54 13.93 13.96
N SER A 110 31.60 12.99 13.85
CA SER A 110 30.16 13.28 14.01
C SER A 110 29.41 12.00 14.38
N PRO A 111 28.76 11.91 15.55
CA PRO A 111 28.01 10.74 15.99
C PRO A 111 26.60 10.64 15.35
N ILE A 112 26.34 11.35 14.25
CA ILE A 112 25.04 11.38 13.53
C ILE A 112 25.21 10.75 12.13
N ALA A 113 25.85 9.58 12.06
CA ALA A 113 26.01 8.80 10.84
C ALA A 113 24.79 7.89 10.58
N GLN A 114 23.58 8.41 10.73
CA GLN A 114 22.34 7.69 10.42
C GLN A 114 21.65 8.33 9.22
N GLU A 115 21.41 7.51 8.20
CA GLU A 115 20.59 7.78 6.98
C GLU A 115 21.29 8.29 5.71
N SER A 116 22.36 7.62 5.26
CA SER A 116 22.81 7.69 3.85
C SER A 116 22.04 6.75 2.91
N SER A 117 20.70 6.78 2.99
CA SER A 117 19.83 5.99 2.10
C SER A 117 19.01 6.92 1.21
N ALA A 118 18.95 6.62 -0.09
CA ALA A 118 17.99 7.28 -0.97
C ALA A 118 16.57 7.20 -0.38
N PRO A 119 15.80 8.30 -0.38
CA PRO A 119 14.44 8.30 0.13
C PRO A 119 13.57 7.36 -0.69
N HIS A 120 12.70 6.60 -0.02
CA HIS A 120 11.86 5.59 -0.64
C HIS A 120 10.38 5.79 -0.29
N ASN A 121 9.52 5.09 -1.03
CA ASN A 121 8.09 5.33 -1.04
C ASN A 121 7.29 4.66 0.10
N ALA A 122 7.91 3.87 0.99
CA ALA A 122 7.18 3.09 2.00
C ALA A 122 6.25 3.90 2.91
N ARG A 123 6.67 5.09 3.38
CA ARG A 123 5.83 5.96 4.23
C ARG A 123 4.63 6.53 3.45
N LEU A 124 4.84 6.89 2.19
CA LEU A 124 3.78 7.38 1.31
C LEU A 124 2.81 6.25 0.96
N ALA A 125 3.32 5.04 0.69
CA ALA A 125 2.50 3.86 0.44
C ALA A 125 1.59 3.53 1.62
N PHE A 126 2.12 3.62 2.85
CA PHE A 126 1.31 3.44 4.05
C PHE A 126 0.14 4.43 4.14
N LEU A 127 0.39 5.72 3.84
CA LEU A 127 -0.65 6.74 3.85
C LEU A 127 -1.68 6.51 2.74
N GLY A 128 -1.23 6.21 1.53
CA GLY A 128 -2.12 5.93 0.41
C GLY A 128 -2.94 4.67 0.59
N ARG A 129 -2.42 3.62 1.25
CA ARG A 129 -3.20 2.43 1.61
C ARG A 129 -4.36 2.76 2.54
N ARG A 130 -4.14 3.65 3.51
CA ARG A 130 -5.20 4.16 4.40
C ARG A 130 -6.22 4.97 3.61
N ALA A 131 -5.77 5.90 2.77
CA ALA A 131 -6.63 6.69 1.91
C ALA A 131 -7.50 5.81 0.98
N LEU A 132 -6.89 4.85 0.27
CA LEU A 132 -7.60 3.87 -0.56
C LEU A 132 -8.65 3.08 0.22
N SER A 133 -8.30 2.62 1.41
CA SER A 133 -9.21 1.85 2.27
C SER A 133 -10.42 2.69 2.68
N THR A 134 -10.19 3.94 3.07
CA THR A 134 -11.26 4.86 3.46
C THR A 134 -12.13 5.24 2.27
N TYR A 135 -11.55 5.65 1.13
CA TYR A 135 -12.33 6.09 -0.03
C TYR A 135 -13.12 4.97 -0.68
N LEU A 136 -12.58 3.75 -0.74
CA LEU A 136 -13.33 2.60 -1.23
C LEU A 136 -14.50 2.24 -0.30
N ALA A 137 -14.29 2.28 1.01
CA ALA A 137 -15.36 2.03 1.99
C ALA A 137 -16.45 3.10 1.92
N LEU A 138 -16.08 4.38 1.81
CA LEU A 138 -17.03 5.49 1.63
C LEU A 138 -17.82 5.34 0.34
N PHE A 139 -17.17 5.02 -0.78
CA PHE A 139 -17.85 4.80 -2.06
C PHE A 139 -18.90 3.69 -1.98
N VAL A 140 -18.53 2.53 -1.41
CA VAL A 140 -19.49 1.41 -1.26
C VAL A 140 -20.60 1.77 -0.28
N HIS A 141 -20.29 2.46 0.80
CA HIS A 141 -21.28 2.94 1.75
C HIS A 141 -22.27 3.94 1.10
N GLU A 142 -21.79 4.88 0.28
CA GLU A 142 -22.63 5.83 -0.45
C GLU A 142 -23.46 5.16 -1.54
N ALA A 143 -22.93 4.14 -2.19
CA ALA A 143 -23.65 3.42 -3.24
C ALA A 143 -24.87 2.69 -2.68
N TYR A 144 -24.72 1.98 -1.56
CA TYR A 144 -25.82 1.20 -0.98
C TYR A 144 -26.57 1.93 0.14
N GLY A 145 -26.01 2.99 0.73
CA GLY A 145 -26.62 3.85 1.75
C GLY A 145 -26.84 3.21 3.12
N SER A 146 -27.43 2.02 3.17
CA SER A 146 -27.74 1.27 4.39
C SER A 146 -27.30 -0.20 4.29
N SER A 147 -27.05 -0.84 5.43
CA SER A 147 -26.66 -2.25 5.47
C SER A 147 -27.72 -3.20 4.89
N GLY A 148 -29.00 -2.81 4.91
CA GLY A 148 -30.10 -3.59 4.31
C GLY A 148 -30.01 -3.62 2.79
N ALA A 149 -29.84 -2.45 2.16
CA ALA A 149 -29.68 -2.33 0.71
C ALA A 149 -28.43 -3.03 0.19
N LEU A 150 -27.32 -3.03 0.94
CA LEU A 150 -26.13 -3.81 0.57
C LEU A 150 -26.42 -5.32 0.54
N ARG A 151 -27.24 -5.83 1.48
CA ARG A 151 -27.57 -7.25 1.54
C ARG A 151 -28.54 -7.67 0.43
N GLU A 152 -29.47 -6.79 0.06
CA GLU A 152 -30.47 -7.05 -0.98
C GLU A 152 -29.91 -6.84 -2.40
N GLN A 153 -29.21 -5.73 -2.62
CA GLN A 153 -28.75 -5.29 -3.95
C GLN A 153 -27.28 -5.63 -4.21
N GLY A 154 -26.45 -5.69 -3.16
CA GLY A 154 -25.01 -5.97 -3.28
C GLY A 154 -24.65 -7.45 -3.29
N SER A 155 -25.62 -8.36 -3.49
CA SER A 155 -25.36 -9.81 -3.51
C SER A 155 -24.34 -10.20 -4.60
N ASP A 156 -24.41 -9.56 -5.77
CA ASP A 156 -23.47 -9.73 -6.88
C ASP A 156 -22.07 -9.21 -6.57
N PHE A 157 -21.99 -8.10 -5.83
CA PHE A 157 -20.74 -7.53 -5.35
C PHE A 157 -20.08 -8.42 -4.28
N LEU A 158 -20.86 -8.88 -3.30
CA LEU A 158 -20.39 -9.65 -2.14
C LEU A 158 -20.05 -11.09 -2.49
N ARG A 159 -20.80 -11.74 -3.38
CA ARG A 159 -20.61 -13.16 -3.78
C ARG A 159 -20.55 -14.12 -2.61
N GLY A 160 -21.40 -13.91 -1.61
CA GLY A 160 -21.43 -14.71 -0.38
C GLY A 160 -20.25 -14.47 0.56
N LYS A 161 -19.42 -13.45 0.31
CA LYS A 161 -18.37 -13.00 1.23
C LYS A 161 -18.85 -11.82 2.07
N GLU A 162 -18.23 -11.66 3.22
CA GLU A 162 -18.40 -10.46 4.03
C GLU A 162 -17.85 -9.22 3.31
N LEU A 163 -18.46 -8.06 3.56
CA LEU A 163 -18.06 -6.79 2.95
C LEU A 163 -16.57 -6.50 3.19
N GLU A 164 -16.09 -6.71 4.41
CA GLU A 164 -14.69 -6.46 4.77
C GLU A 164 -13.72 -7.35 4.00
N GLU A 165 -14.06 -8.63 3.83
CA GLU A 165 -13.26 -9.57 3.03
C GLU A 165 -13.21 -9.12 1.57
N ARG A 166 -14.35 -8.68 1.03
CA ARG A 166 -14.46 -8.19 -0.35
C ARG A 166 -13.64 -6.93 -0.58
N LEU A 167 -13.75 -5.94 0.31
CA LEU A 167 -12.96 -4.70 0.26
C LEU A 167 -11.47 -4.99 0.40
N THR A 168 -11.09 -5.91 1.28
CA THR A 168 -9.70 -6.36 1.46
C THR A 168 -9.14 -7.03 0.21
N ALA A 169 -9.93 -7.87 -0.44
CA ALA A 169 -9.53 -8.50 -1.70
C ALA A 169 -9.34 -7.46 -2.81
N LEU A 170 -10.24 -6.48 -2.96
CA LEU A 170 -10.13 -5.44 -3.99
C LEU A 170 -8.86 -4.59 -3.80
N ARG A 171 -8.59 -4.15 -2.56
CA ARG A 171 -7.40 -3.34 -2.23
C ARG A 171 -6.11 -4.13 -2.08
N HIS A 172 -6.11 -5.44 -2.35
CA HIS A 172 -4.91 -6.25 -2.24
C HIS A 172 -3.80 -5.69 -3.15
N VAL A 173 -2.58 -5.55 -2.64
CA VAL A 173 -1.48 -4.87 -3.33
C VAL A 173 -1.22 -5.43 -4.74
N ASN A 174 -1.30 -6.75 -4.92
CA ASN A 174 -1.14 -7.37 -6.24
C ASN A 174 -2.26 -7.00 -7.22
N ASN A 175 -3.49 -6.80 -6.73
CA ASN A 175 -4.60 -6.35 -7.56
C ASN A 175 -4.40 -4.90 -7.98
N LEU A 176 -3.97 -4.03 -7.06
CA LEU A 176 -3.58 -2.66 -7.39
C LEU A 176 -2.47 -2.63 -8.45
N GLY A 177 -1.41 -3.43 -8.27
CA GLY A 177 -0.30 -3.49 -9.22
C GLY A 177 -0.70 -4.01 -10.61
N ARG A 178 -1.61 -4.99 -10.66
CA ARG A 178 -2.12 -5.53 -11.93
C ARG A 178 -3.06 -4.56 -12.64
N MET A 179 -4.06 -4.02 -11.93
CA MET A 179 -5.14 -3.24 -12.52
C MET A 179 -4.73 -1.79 -12.75
N VAL A 180 -4.20 -1.15 -11.72
CA VAL A 180 -3.88 0.28 -11.73
C VAL A 180 -2.43 0.48 -12.17
N GLY A 181 -1.50 -0.27 -11.57
CA GLY A 181 -0.07 -0.15 -11.86
C GLY A 181 0.27 -0.49 -13.31
N GLY A 182 -0.35 -1.53 -13.88
CA GLY A 182 -0.17 -1.91 -15.29
C GLY A 182 -0.71 -0.85 -16.25
N GLU A 183 -1.90 -0.31 -15.98
CA GLU A 183 -2.50 0.73 -16.80
C GLU A 183 -1.72 2.05 -16.75
N TRP A 184 -1.23 2.43 -15.56
CA TRP A 184 -0.39 3.60 -15.36
C TRP A 184 1.04 3.40 -15.87
N ARG A 185 1.40 2.19 -16.32
CA ARG A 185 2.75 1.81 -16.77
C ARG A 185 3.83 2.19 -15.76
N VAL A 186 3.55 1.97 -14.49
CA VAL A 186 4.44 2.36 -13.38
C VAL A 186 5.80 1.67 -13.49
N GLU A 187 5.86 0.48 -14.07
CA GLU A 187 7.11 -0.26 -14.34
C GLU A 187 8.17 0.52 -15.12
N ASP A 188 7.75 1.45 -15.99
CA ASP A 188 8.65 2.14 -16.91
C ASP A 188 9.45 3.23 -16.17
N VAL A 189 8.85 3.79 -15.12
CA VAL A 189 9.38 4.93 -14.35
C VAL A 189 9.78 4.57 -12.91
N LEU A 190 9.42 3.39 -12.44
CA LEU A 190 9.70 2.93 -11.08
C LEU A 190 11.19 2.58 -10.92
N ARG A 191 11.81 3.13 -9.89
CA ARG A 191 13.14 2.73 -9.41
C ARG A 191 13.00 1.59 -8.42
N TRP A 192 13.30 0.38 -8.87
CA TRP A 192 13.30 -0.83 -8.06
C TRP A 192 14.35 -1.80 -8.57
N ASP A 193 14.77 -2.72 -7.69
CA ASP A 193 15.63 -3.82 -8.09
C ASP A 193 14.83 -5.12 -8.28
N ARG A 194 15.11 -5.82 -9.37
CA ARG A 194 14.51 -7.11 -9.74
C ARG A 194 15.33 -8.22 -9.10
N ASN A 195 14.95 -8.65 -7.90
CA ASN A 195 15.56 -9.85 -7.33
C ASN A 195 15.14 -11.08 -8.15
N GLN A 196 16.11 -11.80 -8.73
CA GLN A 196 15.88 -12.92 -9.65
C GLN A 196 15.06 -14.08 -9.06
N THR A 197 14.98 -14.18 -7.73
CA THR A 197 14.17 -15.20 -7.04
C THR A 197 12.69 -14.83 -6.88
N ALA A 198 12.28 -13.60 -7.20
CA ALA A 198 10.92 -13.09 -6.98
C ALA A 198 10.17 -12.68 -8.26
N GLN A 199 10.57 -13.25 -9.41
CA GLN A 199 10.30 -12.75 -10.77
C GLN A 199 8.82 -12.46 -11.13
N ALA A 200 7.85 -13.21 -10.59
CA ALA A 200 6.44 -13.06 -10.98
C ALA A 200 5.57 -12.30 -9.96
N SER A 201 5.61 -12.67 -8.68
CA SER A 201 4.77 -12.02 -7.65
C SER A 201 5.35 -10.72 -7.13
N GLY A 202 6.69 -10.57 -7.16
CA GLY A 202 7.39 -9.38 -6.70
C GLY A 202 7.11 -8.15 -7.55
N ASN A 203 6.90 -8.32 -8.86
CA ASN A 203 6.63 -7.19 -9.75
C ASN A 203 5.26 -6.55 -9.43
N LEU A 204 4.21 -7.37 -9.26
CA LEU A 204 2.86 -6.86 -8.97
C LEU A 204 2.76 -6.19 -7.60
N SER A 205 3.41 -6.75 -6.57
CA SER A 205 3.39 -6.15 -5.24
C SER A 205 4.13 -4.81 -5.21
N VAL A 206 5.27 -4.70 -5.90
CA VAL A 206 6.04 -3.45 -5.98
C VAL A 206 5.28 -2.38 -6.78
N LYS A 207 4.67 -2.75 -7.91
CA LYS A 207 3.78 -1.83 -8.66
C LYS A 207 2.62 -1.36 -7.79
N GLY A 208 1.95 -2.27 -7.10
CA GLY A 208 0.83 -1.95 -6.23
C GLY A 208 1.22 -1.02 -5.09
N GLN A 209 2.35 -1.29 -4.43
CA GLN A 209 2.88 -0.42 -3.38
C GLN A 209 3.23 0.97 -3.92
N THR A 210 3.67 1.05 -5.18
CA THR A 210 3.95 2.34 -5.84
C THR A 210 2.66 3.10 -6.15
N VAL A 211 1.59 2.41 -6.56
CA VAL A 211 0.24 3.03 -6.71
C VAL A 211 -0.24 3.59 -5.37
N GLU A 212 -0.08 2.83 -4.27
CA GLU A 212 -0.37 3.33 -2.93
C GLU A 212 0.48 4.57 -2.61
N ALA A 213 1.78 4.55 -2.94
CA ALA A 213 2.65 5.69 -2.69
C ALA A 213 2.31 6.93 -3.51
N ILE A 214 1.87 6.77 -4.76
CA ILE A 214 1.42 7.86 -5.61
C ILE A 214 0.22 8.55 -4.96
N LEU A 215 -0.79 7.78 -4.52
CA LEU A 215 -1.94 8.35 -3.84
C LEU A 215 -1.56 9.00 -2.50
N GLY A 216 -0.66 8.37 -1.75
CA GLY A 216 -0.11 8.96 -0.52
C GLY A 216 0.64 10.27 -0.77
N GLY A 217 1.39 10.35 -1.87
CA GLY A 217 2.06 11.57 -2.33
C GLY A 217 1.08 12.69 -2.66
N VAL A 218 0.02 12.38 -3.42
CA VAL A 218 -1.09 13.32 -3.68
C VAL A 218 -1.70 13.81 -2.37
N PHE A 219 -2.00 12.90 -1.44
CA PHE A 219 -2.57 13.23 -0.14
C PHE A 219 -1.66 14.18 0.65
N THR A 220 -0.34 13.93 0.67
CA THR A 220 0.60 14.80 1.40
C THR A 220 0.77 16.17 0.76
N GLN A 221 0.81 16.25 -0.57
CA GLN A 221 1.13 17.48 -1.30
C GLN A 221 -0.10 18.38 -1.52
N PHE A 222 -1.25 17.77 -1.84
CA PHE A 222 -2.46 18.47 -2.27
C PHE A 222 -3.67 18.23 -1.34
N GLY A 223 -3.51 17.41 -0.31
CA GLY A 223 -4.53 17.14 0.69
C GLY A 223 -5.56 16.08 0.31
N SER A 224 -6.46 15.80 1.25
CA SER A 224 -7.50 14.76 1.11
C SER A 224 -8.46 15.00 -0.07
N PRO A 225 -8.96 16.21 -0.34
CA PRO A 225 -9.88 16.42 -1.47
C PRO A 225 -9.27 16.06 -2.83
N ALA A 226 -8.00 16.39 -3.05
CA ALA A 226 -7.29 16.03 -4.29
C ALA A 226 -7.04 14.52 -4.38
N ALA A 227 -6.68 13.87 -3.27
CA ALA A 227 -6.51 12.42 -3.22
C ALA A 227 -7.84 11.67 -3.45
N HIS A 228 -8.95 12.18 -2.92
CA HIS A 228 -10.28 11.63 -3.16
C HIS A 228 -10.67 11.70 -4.64
N ARG A 229 -10.46 12.86 -5.28
CA ARG A 229 -10.65 12.99 -6.74
C ARG A 229 -9.71 12.08 -7.52
N ALA A 230 -8.45 11.99 -7.13
CA ALA A 230 -7.49 11.08 -7.76
C ALA A 230 -7.96 9.62 -7.70
N PHE A 231 -8.55 9.20 -6.57
CA PHE A 231 -9.15 7.89 -6.43
C PHE A 231 -10.32 7.68 -7.41
N HIS A 232 -11.30 8.57 -7.44
CA HIS A 232 -12.49 8.41 -8.29
C HIS A 232 -12.20 8.56 -9.79
N LEU A 233 -11.24 9.41 -10.18
CA LEU A 233 -10.91 9.66 -11.59
C LEU A 233 -9.92 8.63 -12.16
N HIS A 234 -8.92 8.21 -11.38
CA HIS A 234 -7.78 7.45 -11.92
C HIS A 234 -7.62 6.03 -11.36
N VAL A 235 -8.16 5.74 -10.17
CA VAL A 235 -7.99 4.45 -9.50
C VAL A 235 -9.25 3.59 -9.63
N LEU A 236 -10.38 4.08 -9.15
CA LEU A 236 -11.64 3.34 -9.06
C LEU A 236 -12.16 2.83 -10.43
N PRO A 237 -12.06 3.60 -11.54
CA PRO A 237 -12.49 3.11 -12.86
C PRO A 237 -11.71 1.88 -13.32
N LYS A 238 -10.48 1.68 -12.84
CA LYS A 238 -9.66 0.51 -13.17
C LYS A 238 -10.09 -0.75 -12.41
N PHE A 239 -10.98 -0.63 -11.43
CA PHE A 239 -11.57 -1.73 -10.69
C PHE A 239 -12.91 -2.22 -11.24
N VAL A 240 -13.49 -1.59 -12.27
CA VAL A 240 -14.81 -1.94 -12.84
C VAL A 240 -14.95 -3.45 -13.12
N SER A 241 -13.94 -4.08 -13.72
CA SER A 241 -13.94 -5.53 -14.01
C SER A 241 -13.92 -6.43 -12.76
N GLN A 242 -13.45 -5.90 -11.62
CA GLN A 242 -13.45 -6.59 -10.35
C GLN A 242 -14.71 -6.31 -9.52
N LEU A 243 -15.37 -5.15 -9.68
CA LEU A 243 -16.62 -4.83 -8.98
C LEU A 243 -17.72 -5.81 -9.37
N ARG A 244 -17.87 -6.06 -10.68
CA ARG A 244 -18.82 -7.03 -11.30
C ARG A 244 -20.30 -6.82 -11.01
N ASP A 245 -20.65 -5.87 -10.15
CA ASP A 245 -22.01 -5.42 -9.90
C ASP A 245 -22.34 -4.26 -10.87
N PRO A 246 -23.33 -4.41 -11.76
CA PRO A 246 -23.73 -3.37 -12.72
C PRO A 246 -24.06 -2.02 -12.05
N PHE A 247 -24.70 -2.05 -10.88
CA PHE A 247 -25.09 -0.84 -10.15
C PHE A 247 -23.86 -0.07 -9.65
N LEU A 248 -22.86 -0.78 -9.11
CA LEU A 248 -21.60 -0.14 -8.72
C LEU A 248 -20.85 0.40 -9.93
N VAL A 249 -20.85 -0.32 -11.05
CA VAL A 249 -20.18 0.13 -12.28
C VAL A 249 -20.82 1.42 -12.80
N GLU A 250 -22.15 1.48 -12.86
CA GLU A 250 -22.88 2.70 -13.24
C GLU A 250 -22.56 3.86 -12.27
N LYS A 251 -22.50 3.57 -10.97
CA LYS A 251 -22.14 4.57 -9.96
C LYS A 251 -20.71 5.10 -10.12
N VAL A 252 -19.74 4.23 -10.45
CA VAL A 252 -18.36 4.63 -10.74
C VAL A 252 -18.32 5.62 -11.91
N GLU A 253 -18.97 5.30 -13.01
CA GLU A 253 -18.99 6.18 -14.19
C GLU A 253 -19.73 7.48 -13.91
N THR A 254 -20.88 7.43 -13.22
CA THR A 254 -21.64 8.63 -12.85
C THR A 254 -20.80 9.60 -12.00
N VAL A 255 -20.13 9.10 -10.96
CA VAL A 255 -19.28 9.94 -10.09
C VAL A 255 -18.10 10.49 -10.87
N ARG A 256 -17.49 9.67 -11.73
CA ARG A 256 -16.38 10.09 -12.58
C ARG A 256 -16.80 11.20 -13.54
N GLU A 257 -17.92 11.05 -14.25
CA GLU A 257 -18.44 12.06 -15.17
C GLU A 257 -18.76 13.38 -14.46
N GLN A 258 -19.33 13.32 -13.27
CA GLN A 258 -19.59 14.50 -12.44
C GLN A 258 -18.29 15.24 -12.09
N LEU A 259 -17.27 14.49 -11.64
CA LEU A 259 -15.96 15.06 -11.33
C LEU A 259 -15.25 15.59 -12.58
N GLU A 260 -15.34 14.90 -13.73
CA GLU A 260 -14.77 15.37 -14.99
C GLU A 260 -15.45 16.64 -15.50
N LYS A 261 -16.75 16.80 -15.27
CA LYS A 261 -17.49 18.02 -15.61
C LYS A 261 -17.05 19.20 -14.74
N GLU A 262 -16.85 18.98 -13.45
CA GLU A 262 -16.50 20.04 -12.49
C GLU A 262 -15.00 20.40 -12.52
N PHE A 263 -14.12 19.41 -12.58
CA PHE A 263 -12.66 19.57 -12.44
C PHE A 263 -11.88 19.27 -13.73
N GLY A 264 -12.51 18.66 -14.74
CA GLY A 264 -11.80 18.08 -15.89
C GLY A 264 -11.10 16.77 -15.54
N ARG A 265 -10.06 16.42 -16.31
CA ARG A 265 -9.22 15.24 -16.03
C ARG A 265 -8.20 15.47 -14.91
N GLY A 266 -8.15 16.69 -14.37
CA GLY A 266 -7.22 17.07 -13.32
C GLY A 266 -7.74 16.72 -11.93
N ILE A 267 -6.83 16.59 -10.97
CA ILE A 267 -7.18 16.37 -9.55
C ILE A 267 -7.31 17.68 -8.76
N LEU A 268 -7.05 18.83 -9.39
CA LEU A 268 -7.13 20.17 -8.81
C LEU A 268 -8.25 20.98 -9.47
N PRO A 269 -8.83 21.97 -8.77
CA PRO A 269 -9.74 22.95 -9.37
C PRO A 269 -9.11 23.64 -10.58
N ARG A 270 -9.93 23.99 -11.56
CA ARG A 270 -9.52 24.88 -12.64
C ARG A 270 -9.33 26.28 -12.06
N GLU A 271 -8.14 26.85 -12.24
CA GLU A 271 -7.85 28.26 -11.96
C GLU A 271 -8.58 29.17 -12.95
#